data_AF-A0A7W7Y4L3-F1
#
_entry.id   AF-A0A7W7Y4L3-F1
#
_cell.length_a   1.000
_cell.length_b   1.000
_cell.length_c   1.000
_cell.angle_alpha   90.00
_cell.angle_beta   90.00
_cell.angle_gamma   90.00
#
_symmetry.space_group_name_H-M   'P 1'
#
loop_
_entity.id
_entity.type
_entity.pdbx_description
1 polymer ?
#
loop_
_entity_poly.entity_id
_entity_poly.type
_entity_poly.pdbx_seq_one_letter_code
_entity_poly.pdbx_strand_id
1 'polypeptide(L)' 'MSCRKGKSATEAHPGAFRCGKCGAVVEKKKQVCDPVKIKKGKKDKK' A
#
# COMPACT_ATOMS: atom_id res chain seq x y z
N MET A 1 -12.19 -4.51 -13.05
CA MET A 1 -11.31 -3.77 -12.10
C MET A 1 -10.09 -4.63 -11.78
N SER A 2 -8.88 -4.17 -12.11
CA SER A 2 -7.61 -4.91 -11.95
C SER A 2 -6.98 -4.71 -10.57
N CYS A 3 -7.71 -5.08 -9.52
CA CYS A 3 -7.21 -5.00 -8.14
C CYS A 3 -6.26 -6.18 -7.89
N ARG A 4 -4.98 -5.92 -7.59
CA ARG A 4 -3.97 -6.93 -7.18
C ARG A 4 -4.24 -7.40 -5.74
N LYS A 5 -5.42 -7.98 -5.52
CA LYS A 5 -5.89 -8.41 -4.19
C LYS A 5 -4.91 -9.46 -3.64
N GLY A 6 -4.22 -9.14 -2.55
CA GLY A 6 -3.25 -10.02 -1.90
C GLY A 6 -1.89 -10.16 -2.58
N LYS A 7 -1.64 -9.46 -3.71
CA LYS A 7 -0.34 -9.47 -4.39
C LYS A 7 0.34 -8.12 -4.22
N SER A 8 1.21 -8.02 -3.21
CA SER A 8 2.06 -6.85 -3.03
C SER A 8 3.02 -6.73 -4.21
N ALA A 9 3.06 -5.55 -4.82
CA ALA A 9 3.97 -5.23 -5.92
C ALA A 9 5.30 -4.66 -5.41
N THR A 10 5.30 -4.12 -4.20
CA THR A 10 6.44 -3.47 -3.55
C THR A 10 6.31 -3.62 -2.04
N GLU A 11 7.38 -3.28 -1.32
CA GLU A 11 7.39 -3.23 0.14
C GLU A 11 6.72 -1.96 0.70
N ALA A 12 6.40 -1.97 1.99
CA ALA A 12 5.78 -0.83 2.67
C ALA A 12 6.79 0.32 2.85
N HIS A 13 6.87 1.20 1.86
CA HIS A 13 7.70 2.40 1.93
C HIS A 13 6.87 3.69 1.88
N PRO A 14 7.42 4.80 2.41
CA PRO A 14 6.80 6.11 2.25
C PRO A 14 6.54 6.44 0.79
N GLY A 15 5.31 6.81 0.46
CA GLY A 15 4.89 7.07 -0.92
C GLY A 15 4.16 5.91 -1.59
N ALA A 16 4.31 4.67 -1.10
CA ALA A 16 3.51 3.54 -1.55
C ALA A 16 2.07 3.61 -0.99
N PHE A 17 1.20 2.75 -1.51
CA PHE A 17 -0.20 2.61 -1.12
C PHE A 17 -0.44 1.19 -0.64
N ARG A 18 -1.03 1.05 0.55
CA ARG A 18 -1.49 -0.23 1.10
C ARG A 18 -2.99 -0.39 0.85
N CYS A 19 -3.44 -1.58 0.51
CA CYS A 19 -4.86 -1.89 0.42
C CYS A 19 -5.45 -2.02 1.83
N GLY A 20 -6.44 -1.20 2.19
CA GLY A 20 -7.12 -1.31 3.49
C GLY A 20 -7.87 -2.63 3.68
N LYS A 21 -8.32 -3.27 2.58
CA LYS A 21 -9.10 -4.52 2.63
C LYS A 21 -8.26 -5.80 2.67
N CYS A 22 -7.16 -5.85 1.92
CA CYS A 22 -6.38 -7.08 1.74
C CYS A 22 -4.90 -6.93 2.10
N GLY A 23 -4.47 -5.76 2.57
CA GLY A 23 -3.11 -5.52 3.00
C GLY A 23 -2.06 -5.41 1.88
N ALA A 24 -2.42 -5.60 0.62
CA ALA A 24 -1.50 -5.54 -0.52
C ALA A 24 -0.83 -4.17 -0.63
N VAL A 25 0.49 -4.13 -0.78
CA VAL A 25 1.25 -2.88 -0.93
C VAL A 25 1.64 -2.67 -2.38
N VAL A 26 1.36 -1.49 -2.91
CA VAL A 26 1.51 -1.13 -4.33
C VAL A 26 2.05 0.29 -4.48
N GLU A 27 2.75 0.59 -5.56
CA GLU A 27 3.22 1.97 -5.83
C GLU A 27 2.10 2.91 -6.29
N LYS A 28 1.06 2.36 -6.93
CA LYS A 28 -0.01 3.15 -7.55
C LYS A 28 -1.37 2.83 -6.92
N LYS A 29 -2.10 3.87 -6.51
CA LYS A 29 -3.46 3.75 -5.96
C LYS A 29 -4.46 2.96 -6.82
N LYS A 30 -4.29 2.95 -8.15
CA LYS A 30 -5.16 2.22 -9.09
C LYS A 30 -4.98 0.69 -9.06
N GLN A 31 -3.92 0.20 -8.43
CA GLN A 31 -3.63 -1.24 -8.36
C GLN A 31 -4.37 -1.94 -7.22
N VAL A 32 -5.02 -1.20 -6.33
CA VAL A 32 -5.76 -1.74 -5.19
C VAL A 32 -7.16 -1.14 -5.14
N CYS A 33 -8.07 -1.91 -4.55
CA CYS A 33 -9.47 -1.57 -4.41
C CYS A 33 -9.66 -0.42 -3.39
N ASP A 34 -8.78 -0.36 -2.39
CA ASP A 34 -8.90 0.52 -1.22
C ASP A 34 -7.53 1.15 -0.90
N PRO A 35 -7.09 2.17 -1.66
CA PRO A 35 -5.73 2.69 -1.58
C PRO A 35 -5.50 3.59 -0.36
N VAL A 36 -4.76 3.09 0.62
CA VAL A 36 -4.29 3.82 1.80
C VAL A 36 -2.85 4.28 1.57
N LYS A 37 -2.63 5.59 1.45
CA LYS A 37 -1.28 6.13 1.23
C LYS A 37 -0.41 5.99 2.48
N ILE A 38 0.74 5.35 2.33
CA ILE A 38 1.77 5.27 3.37
C ILE A 38 2.50 6.62 3.39
N LYS A 39 2.17 7.46 4.38
CA LYS A 39 2.82 8.75 4.58
C LYS A 39 4.23 8.53 5.14
N LYS A 40 5.17 9.42 4.78
CA LYS A 40 6.52 9.48 5.34
C LYS A 40 6.45 10.03 6.77
N GLY A 41 5.93 9.21 7.69
CA GLY A 41 5.92 9.47 9.12
C GLY A 41 6.99 8.60 9.76
N LYS A 42 7.97 9.26 10.39
CA LYS A 42 9.06 8.78 11.25
C LYS A 42 8.97 7.29 11.65
N LYS A 43 10.09 6.57 11.49
CA LYS A 43 10.42 5.38 12.29
C LYS A 43 9.84 5.56 13.69
N ASP A 44 8.73 4.90 14.01
CA ASP A 44 8.37 4.64 15.39
C ASP A 44 9.31 3.51 15.81
N LYS A 45 10.50 3.95 16.24
CA LYS A 45 11.50 3.13 16.90
C LYS A 45 11.06 3.16 18.37
N LYS A 46 10.34 2.13 18.81
CA LYS A 46 10.13 1.87 20.24
C LYS A 46 10.71 0.51 20.58
#